data_AF-A0A0F9HM90-F1
#
_entry.id   AF-A0A0F9HM90-F1
#
_cell.length_a   1.000
_cell.length_b   1.000
_cell.length_c   1.000
_cell.angle_alpha   90.00
_cell.angle_beta   90.00
_cell.angle_gamma   90.00
#
_symmetry.space_group_name_H-M   'P 1'
#
loop_
_entity.id
_entity.type
_entity.pdbx_description
1 polymer ?
#
loop_
_entity_poly.entity_id
_entity_poly.type
_entity_poly.pdbx_seq_one_letter_code
_entity_poly.pdbx_strand_id
1 'polypeptide(L)' 'SPIRRLMKQQGASIVARNAVDLLIDHLEKTATGLTEQARTFTMHANRKKITKNDLLLSIKYK' A
#
# COMPACT_ATOMS: atom_id res chain seq x y z
N SER A 1 1.61 12.44 12.24
CA SER A 1 1.33 11.38 11.26
C SER A 1 1.90 11.77 9.91
N PRO A 2 2.75 10.93 9.29
CA PRO A 2 3.29 11.14 7.94
C PRO A 2 2.21 11.35 6.87
N ILE A 3 1.10 10.61 6.97
CA ILE A 3 -0.06 10.75 6.06
C ILE A 3 -0.68 12.14 6.16
N ARG A 4 -0.91 12.64 7.38
CA ARG A 4 -1.39 14.02 7.60
C ARG A 4 -0.47 15.07 6.98
N ARG A 5 0.85 14.87 7.06
CA ARG A 5 1.83 15.79 6.45
C ARG A 5 1.73 15.77 4.92
N LEU A 6 1.60 14.59 4.32
CA LEU A 6 1.38 14.45 2.87
C LEU A 6 0.09 15.16 2.44
N MET A 7 -1.03 14.98 3.16
CA MET A 7 -2.28 15.67 2.86
C MET A 7 -2.14 17.19 2.88
N LYS A 8 -1.41 17.74 3.86
CA LYS A 8 -1.13 19.18 3.91
C LYS A 8 -0.25 19.66 2.75
N GLN A 9 0.75 18.87 2.36
CA GLN A 9 1.60 19.19 1.21
C GLN A 9 0.83 19.19 -0.12
N GLN A 10 -0.25 18.41 -0.22
CA GLN A 10 -1.17 18.44 -1.37
C GLN A 10 -2.20 19.58 -1.32
N GLY A 11 -2.08 20.51 -0.37
CA GLY A 11 -2.94 21.70 -0.28
C GLY A 11 -4.08 21.62 0.73
N ALA A 12 -4.20 20.54 1.53
CA ALA A 12 -5.20 20.49 2.59
C ALA A 12 -4.82 21.42 3.75
N SER A 13 -5.61 22.48 3.99
CA SER A 13 -5.35 23.44 5.07
C SER A 13 -5.58 22.84 6.46
N ILE A 14 -6.72 22.18 6.64
CA ILE A 14 -7.14 21.51 7.88
C ILE A 14 -7.51 20.08 7.54
N VAL A 15 -7.05 19.15 8.37
CA VAL A 15 -7.31 17.72 8.20
C VAL A 15 -7.89 17.18 9.50
N ALA A 16 -9.04 16.53 9.45
CA ALA A 16 -9.64 15.91 10.62
C ALA A 16 -8.85 14.66 11.06
N ARG A 17 -9.05 14.17 12.29
CA ARG A 17 -8.36 12.94 12.77
C ARG A 17 -8.91 11.69 12.09
N ASN A 18 -10.23 11.53 12.12
CA ASN A 18 -10.96 10.45 11.45
C ASN A 18 -10.63 10.31 9.95
N ALA A 19 -10.44 11.42 9.22
CA ALA A 19 -10.04 11.38 7.81
C ALA A 19 -8.64 10.78 7.60
N VAL A 20 -7.70 11.05 8.52
CA VAL A 20 -6.36 10.45 8.47
C VAL A 20 -6.46 8.96 8.79
N ASP A 21 -7.26 8.59 9.78
CA ASP A 21 -7.42 7.20 10.21
C ASP A 21 -8.07 6.37 9.10
N LEU A 22 -9.10 6.90 8.43
CA LEU A 22 -9.73 6.26 7.27
C LEU A 22 -8.76 6.04 6.12
N LEU A 23 -7.91 7.04 5.83
CA LEU A 23 -6.92 6.91 4.76
C LEU A 23 -5.85 5.87 5.11
N ILE A 24 -5.44 5.78 6.38
CA ILE A 24 -4.52 4.75 6.85
C ILE A 24 -5.14 3.36 6.66
N ASP A 25 -6.38 3.15 7.11
CA ASP A 25 -7.09 1.87 6.96
C ASP A 25 -7.23 1.46 5.48
N HIS A 26 -7.56 2.41 4.60
CA HIS A 26 -7.62 2.13 3.16
C HIS A 26 -6.27 1.75 2.55
N LEU A 27 -5.19 2.41 2.96
CA LEU A 27 -3.84 2.10 2.51
C LEU A 27 -3.35 0.75 3.04
N GLU A 28 -3.67 0.40 4.30
CA GLU A 28 -3.35 -0.91 4.87
C GLU A 28 -4.05 -2.05 4.13
N LYS A 29 -5.34 -1.90 3.82
CA LYS A 29 -6.09 -2.87 3.00
C LYS A 29 -5.47 -3.04 1.62
N THR A 30 -5.10 -1.93 0.98
CA THR A 30 -4.43 -1.94 -0.32
C THR A 30 -3.06 -2.63 -0.26
N ALA A 31 -2.26 -2.32 0.75
CA ALA A 31 -0.94 -2.92 0.94
C ALA A 31 -1.04 -4.43 1.21
N THR A 32 -2.04 -4.84 1.99
CA THR A 32 -2.30 -6.26 2.31
C THR A 32 -2.63 -7.04 1.04
N GLY A 33 -3.59 -6.58 0.24
CA GLY A 33 -3.96 -7.27 -1.01
C GLY A 33 -2.81 -7.37 -2.02
N LEU A 34 -2.02 -6.29 -2.17
CA LEU A 34 -0.83 -6.30 -3.02
C LEU A 34 0.24 -7.28 -2.50
N THR A 35 0.40 -7.40 -1.18
CA THR A 35 1.37 -8.30 -0.57
C THR A 35 0.96 -9.76 -0.72
N GLU A 36 -0.34 -10.07 -0.58
CA GLU A 36 -0.89 -11.41 -0.81
C GLU A 36 -0.67 -11.85 -2.26
N GLN A 37 -0.96 -10.97 -3.22
CA GLN A 37 -0.71 -11.26 -4.63
C GLN A 37 0.79 -11.43 -4.94
N ALA A 38 1.64 -10.57 -4.37
CA ALA A 38 3.09 -10.68 -4.53
C ALA A 38 3.64 -11.98 -3.94
N ARG A 39 3.07 -12.44 -2.83
CA ARG A 39 3.38 -13.74 -2.23
C ARG A 39 3.03 -14.88 -3.16
N THR A 40 1.89 -14.84 -3.84
CA THR A 40 1.50 -15.84 -4.85
C THR A 40 2.53 -15.91 -5.99
N PHE A 41 2.96 -14.77 -6.54
CA PHE A 41 4.01 -14.76 -7.57
C PHE A 41 5.36 -15.28 -7.07
N THR A 42 5.72 -14.92 -5.84
CA THR A 42 6.94 -15.39 -5.17
C THR A 42 6.93 -16.91 -5.01
N MET A 43 5.79 -17.48 -4.61
CA MET A 43 5.59 -18.93 -4.48
C MET A 43 5.63 -19.64 -5.84
N HIS A 44 5.00 -19.08 -6.88
CA HIS A 44 5.08 -19.64 -8.23
C HIS A 44 6.50 -19.65 -8.79
N ALA A 45 7.33 -18.69 -8.39
CA ALA A 45 8.74 -18.63 -8.74
C ALA A 45 9.65 -19.49 -7.83
N ASN A 46 9.08 -20.32 -6.93
CA ASN A 46 9.80 -21.13 -5.94
C ASN A 46 10.75 -20.32 -5.04
N ARG A 47 10.47 -19.03 -4.84
CA ARG A 47 11.23 -18.14 -3.96
C ARG A 47 10.48 -17.99 -2.63
N LYS A 48 11.23 -17.72 -1.55
CA LYS A 48 10.66 -17.36 -0.24
C LYS A 48 10.63 -15.84 -0.02
N LYS A 49 11.51 -15.12 -0.70
CA LYS A 49 11.69 -13.67 -0.58
C LYS A 49 10.85 -12.95 -1.63
N ILE A 50 9.96 -12.07 -1.18
CA ILE A 50 9.25 -11.12 -2.06
C ILE A 50 10.27 -10.10 -2.57
N THR A 51 10.28 -9.89 -3.88
CA THR A 51 11.19 -8.97 -4.58
C THR A 51 10.42 -7.80 -5.20
N LYS A 52 11.16 -6.79 -5.67
CA LYS A 52 10.59 -5.67 -6.42
C LYS A 52 9.77 -6.14 -7.62
N ASN A 53 10.21 -7.19 -8.31
CA ASN A 53 9.51 -7.72 -9.48
C ASN A 53 8.15 -8.32 -9.11
N ASP A 54 8.04 -9.00 -7.97
CA ASP A 54 6.77 -9.58 -7.51
C ASP A 54 5.77 -8.48 -7.16
N LEU A 55 6.22 -7.39 -6.53
CA LEU A 55 5.38 -6.22 -6.25
C LEU A 55 4.99 -5.47 -7.52
N LEU A 56 5.90 -5.29 -8.48
CA LEU A 56 5.58 -4.67 -9.77
C LEU A 56 4.55 -5.49 -10.55
N LEU A 57 4.68 -6.82 -10.55
CA LEU A 57 3.68 -7.72 -11.12
C LEU A 57 2.34 -7.56 -10.40
N SER A 58 2.34 -7.49 -9.07
CA SER A 58 1.11 -7.31 -8.28
C SER A 58 0.42 -5.99 -8.56
N ILE A 59 1.17 -4.90 -8.72
CA ILE A 59 0.59 -3.61 -9.10
C ILE A 59 0.03 -3.64 -10.52
N LYS A 60 0.72 -4.34 -11.44
CA LYS A 60 0.31 -4.44 -12.85
C LYS A 60 -0.96 -5.27 -13.04
N TYR A 61 -1.13 -6.33 -12.27
CA TYR A 61 -2.24 -7.28 -12.37
C TYR A 61 -3.25 -7.12 -11.23
N LYS A 62 -3.32 -5.93 -10.61
CA LYS A 62 -4.27 -5.58 -9.56
C LYS A 62 -5.68 -5.39 -10.12
#